data_AF-A0A2G1BP46-F1
#
_entry.id   AF-A0A2G1BP46-F1
#
_cell.length_a   1.000
_cell.length_b   1.000
_cell.length_c   1.000
_cell.angle_alpha   90.00
_cell.angle_beta   90.00
_cell.angle_gamma   90.00
#
_symmetry.space_group_name_H-M   'P 1'
#
loop_
_entity.id
_entity.type
_entity.pdbx_description
1 polymer ?
#
loop_
_entity_poly.entity_id
_entity_poly.type
_entity_poly.pdbx_seq_one_letter_code
_entity_poly.pdbx_strand_id
1 'polypeptide(L)' 'LYMTHAPLWILDEPFTAIDKRGVAEKEALLAQPVEQGGSVLLTTHHDLSHAGPVTRLNLEGYMGT' A
#
# COMPACT_ATOMS: atom_id res chain seq x y z
N LEU A 1 -8.62 9.73 6.11
CA LEU A 1 -8.03 8.37 6.15
C LEU A 1 -6.92 8.24 7.19
N TYR A 2 -5.95 9.17 7.29
CA TYR A 2 -4.85 9.12 8.29
C TYR A 2 -5.25 9.47 9.74
N MET A 3 -6.53 9.44 10.08
CA MET A 3 -7.08 9.91 11.36
C MET A 3 -7.75 8.80 12.18
N THR A 4 -7.67 7.55 11.70
CA THR A 4 -8.25 6.38 12.37
C THR A 4 -7.15 5.37 12.59
N HIS A 5 -6.91 5.02 13.85
CA HIS A 5 -5.99 3.96 14.21
C HIS A 5 -6.65 2.62 13.86
N ALA A 6 -6.36 2.10 12.66
CA ALA A 6 -6.85 0.82 12.19
C ALA A 6 -5.68 -0.17 12.06
N PRO A 7 -5.81 -1.40 12.58
CA PRO A 7 -4.74 -2.41 12.51
C PRO A 7 -4.50 -2.96 11.10
N LEU A 8 -5.47 -2.80 10.19
CA LEU A 8 -5.37 -3.20 8.79
C LEU A 8 -5.95 -2.10 7.90
N TRP A 9 -5.16 -1.62 6.93
CA TRP A 9 -5.61 -0.68 5.91
C TRP A 9 -5.76 -1.41 4.58
N ILE A 10 -6.91 -1.24 3.92
CA ILE A 10 -7.17 -1.81 2.59
C ILE A 10 -7.40 -0.63 1.64
N LEU A 11 -6.59 -0.55 0.60
CA LEU A 11 -6.58 0.60 -0.32
C LEU A 11 -6.67 0.13 -1.77
N ASP A 12 -7.57 0.72 -2.54
CA ASP A 12 -7.67 0.46 -3.98
C ASP A 12 -7.01 1.60 -4.76
N GLU A 13 -5.98 1.29 -5.55
CA GLU A 13 -5.20 2.23 -6.38
C GLU A 13 -4.87 3.57 -5.69
N PRO A 14 -4.19 3.57 -4.52
CA PRO A 14 -4.03 4.78 -3.72
C PRO A 14 -3.14 5.86 -4.34
N PHE A 15 -2.45 5.60 -5.45
CA PHE A 15 -1.48 6.53 -6.06
C PHE A 15 -2.01 7.24 -7.31
N THR A 16 -3.22 6.92 -7.76
CA THR A 16 -3.80 7.54 -8.96
C THR A 16 -3.84 9.08 -8.84
N ALA A 17 -3.46 9.77 -9.91
CA ALA A 17 -3.43 11.23 -10.02
C ALA A 17 -2.45 11.95 -9.06
N ILE A 18 -1.48 11.23 -8.47
CA ILE A 18 -0.41 11.80 -7.64
C ILE A 18 0.89 11.87 -8.44
N ASP A 19 1.65 12.96 -8.28
CA ASP A 19 2.97 13.08 -8.89
C ASP A 19 4.02 12.22 -8.17
N LYS A 20 5.23 12.11 -8.73
CA LYS A 20 6.31 11.27 -8.17
C LYS A 20 6.69 11.64 -6.74
N ARG A 21 6.58 12.92 -6.36
CA ARG A 21 6.93 13.38 -5.01
C ARG A 21 5.85 12.94 -4.02
N GLY A 22 4.59 13.15 -4.38
CA GLY A 22 3.45 12.70 -3.57
C GLY A 22 3.37 11.18 -3.46
N VAL A 23 3.80 10.43 -4.47
CA VAL A 23 3.94 8.96 -4.37
C VAL A 23 4.92 8.60 -3.27
N ALA A 24 6.13 9.18 -3.27
CA ALA A 24 7.15 8.88 -2.26
C ALA A 24 6.69 9.28 -0.83
N GLU A 25 6.04 10.43 -0.68
CA GLU A 25 5.45 10.84 0.61
C GLU A 25 4.36 9.86 1.07
N LYS A 26 3.52 9.39 0.14
CA LYS A 26 2.46 8.44 0.44
C LYS A 26 2.99 7.04 0.75
N GLU A 27 4.05 6.58 0.07
CA GLU A 27 4.76 5.35 0.43
C GLU A 27 5.28 5.40 1.87
N ALA A 28 5.93 6.51 2.26
CA ALA A 28 6.43 6.70 3.62
C ALA A 28 5.29 6.70 4.66
N LEU A 29 4.14 7.32 4.34
CA LEU A 29 2.96 7.29 5.19
C LEU A 29 2.39 5.87 5.37
N LEU A 30 2.43 5.04 4.32
CA LEU A 30 1.95 3.66 4.37
C LEU A 30 2.91 2.72 5.14
N ALA A 31 4.19 3.08 5.27
CA ALA A 31 5.13 2.34 6.10
C ALA A 31 4.86 2.51 7.62
N GLN A 32 4.35 3.68 8.05
CA GLN A 32 4.16 3.97 9.48
C GLN A 32 3.24 2.98 10.21
N PRO A 33 2.04 2.61 9.69
CA PRO A 33 1.21 1.59 10.33
C PRO A 33 1.91 0.24 10.45
N VAL A 34 2.75 -0.15 9.47
CA VAL A 34 3.49 -1.41 9.49
C VAL A 34 4.55 -1.41 10.60
N GLU A 35 5.28 -0.31 10.76
CA GLU A 35 6.23 -0.13 11.87
C GLU A 35 5.56 -0.16 13.24
N GLN A 36 4.30 0.26 13.32
CA GLN A 36 3.48 0.24 14.54
C GLN A 36 2.78 -1.10 14.79
N GLY A 37 3.08 -2.15 14.01
CA GLY A 37 2.52 -3.49 14.18
C GLY A 37 1.18 -3.72 13.47
N GLY A 38 0.76 -2.79 12.62
CA GLY A 38 -0.37 -2.92 11.71
C GLY A 38 0.03 -3.55 10.36
N SER A 39 -0.90 -3.55 9.41
CA SER A 39 -0.68 -4.05 8.06
C SER A 39 -1.40 -3.20 7.02
N VAL A 40 -0.86 -3.17 5.80
CA VAL A 40 -1.44 -2.49 4.65
C VAL A 40 -1.59 -3.50 3.52
N LEU A 41 -2.81 -3.63 2.99
CA LEU A 41 -3.11 -4.34 1.77
C LEU A 41 -3.54 -3.30 0.72
N LEU A 42 -2.94 -3.35 -0.46
CA LEU A 42 -3.30 -2.41 -1.51
C LEU A 42 -3.18 -3.01 -2.90
N THR A 43 -3.98 -2.49 -3.83
CA THR A 43 -3.83 -2.70 -5.28
C THR A 43 -3.12 -1.49 -5.87
N THR A 44 -2.20 -1.72 -6.79
CA THR A 44 -1.49 -0.65 -7.48
C THR A 44 -0.86 -1.15 -8.78
N HIS A 45 -0.87 -0.31 -9.80
CA HIS A 45 -0.01 -0.46 -10.98
C HIS A 45 1.39 0.18 -10.81
N HIS A 46 1.61 0.91 -9.71
CA HIS A 46 2.87 1.60 -9.43
C HIS A 46 3.88 0.66 -8.75
N ASP A 47 5.17 0.82 -9.06
CA ASP A 47 6.21 0.06 -8.38
C ASP A 47 6.53 0.64 -7.00
N LEU A 48 6.33 -0.16 -5.95
CA LEU A 48 6.56 0.21 -4.56
C LEU A 48 8.04 0.08 -4.22
N SER A 49 8.78 1.17 -4.34
CA SER A 49 10.23 1.19 -4.14
C SER A 49 10.62 1.60 -2.72
N HIS A 50 9.77 2.38 -2.03
CA HIS A 50 10.09 2.95 -0.71
C HIS A 50 9.19 2.45 0.43
N ALA A 51 8.29 1.50 0.15
CA ALA A 51 7.32 0.99 1.14
C ALA A 51 7.88 -0.07 2.10
N GLY A 52 9.18 -0.38 2.06
CA GLY A 52 9.80 -1.41 2.88
C GLY A 52 9.60 -2.84 2.34
N PRO A 53 9.68 -3.90 3.17
CA PRO A 53 9.47 -5.27 2.72
C PRO A 53 8.01 -5.50 2.30
N VAL A 54 7.79 -5.74 1.01
CA VAL A 54 6.45 -5.96 0.43
C VAL A 54 6.30 -7.42 -0.01
N THR A 55 5.20 -8.06 0.36
CA THR A 55 4.74 -9.30 -0.26
C THR A 55 3.81 -8.97 -1.42
N ARG A 56 4.22 -9.31 -2.65
CA ARG A 56 3.37 -9.15 -3.84
C ARG A 56 2.53 -10.40 -4.05
N LEU A 57 1.22 -10.23 -4.16
CA LEU A 57 0.27 -11.29 -4.50
C LEU A 57 -0.19 -11.08 -5.94
N ASN A 58 0.10 -12.03 -6.83
CA ASN A 58 -0.50 -12.03 -8.17
C ASN A 58 -1.86 -12.72 -8.10
N LEU A 59 -2.94 -11.95 -8.26
CA LEU A 59 -4.32 -12.43 -8.19
C LEU A 59 -4.72 -13.30 -9.39
N GLU A 60 -4.02 -13.23 -10.53
CA GLU A 60 -4.29 -14.09 -11.69
C GLU A 60 -4.14 -15.57 -11.33
N GLY A 61 -3.17 -15.91 -10.46
CA GLY A 61 -2.96 -17.27 -9.98
C GLY A 61 -4.04 -17.78 -9.01
N TYR A 62 -4.97 -16.92 -8.59
CA TYR A 62 -6.07 -17.24 -7.68
C TYR A 62 -7.44 -17.17 -8.36
N MET A 63 -7.50 -16.86 -9.66
CA MET A 63 -8.72 -17.02 -10.44
C MET A 63 -8.98 -18.52 -10.61
N GLY A 64 -9.96 -19.02 -9.85
CA GLY A 64 -10.26 -20.44 -9.74
C GLY A 64 -10.50 -21.12 -11.09
N THR A 65 -9.94 -22.33 -11.21
CA THR A 65 -10.49 -23.40 -12.04
C THR A 65 -11.82 -23.88 -11.48
#